data_AF-A0A2T6FGD1-F1
#
_entry.id   AF-A0A2T6FGD1-F1
#
_cell.length_a   1.000
_cell.length_b   1.000
_cell.length_c   1.000
_cell.angle_alpha   90.00
_cell.angle_beta   90.00
_cell.angle_gamma   90.00
#
_symmetry.space_group_name_H-M   'P 1'
#
loop_
_entity.id
_entity.type
_entity.pdbx_description
1 polymer ?
#
loop_
_entity_poly.entity_id
_entity_poly.type
_entity_poly.pdbx_seq_one_letter_code
_entity_poly.pdbx_strand_id
1 'polypeptide(L)'
;MKLLRAIASLSFFFVAMAMSIGANAATVTVNCNWQHTHTTGGAMGPYQHYVCHDNNVVVATSYVYTVHTAYGDVYTVCGSNAVQTGYSVTHPSGCFSTVLKTIPDTPTQSCGPNAGKLYGDVFVSAYPQQTPQPFPEAQVNAFCGSCGYTTQVLGSGAYAASLRVTCKN
;
A
#
# COMPACT_ATOMS: atom_id res chain seq x y z
N MET A 1 -19.52 -34.72 -42.47
CA MET A 1 -18.72 -33.49 -42.31
C MET A 1 -19.21 -32.68 -41.11
N LYS A 2 -18.83 -33.05 -39.89
CA LYS A 2 -19.12 -32.31 -38.65
C LYS A 2 -18.09 -32.69 -37.58
N LEU A 3 -16.89 -32.10 -37.61
CA LEU A 3 -15.95 -32.21 -36.48
C LEU A 3 -14.81 -31.17 -36.50
N LEU A 4 -15.10 -29.88 -36.68
CA LEU A 4 -14.05 -28.84 -36.68
C LEU A 4 -14.56 -27.46 -36.21
N ARG A 5 -15.40 -27.41 -35.16
CA ARG A 5 -15.92 -26.14 -34.62
C ARG A 5 -15.97 -26.02 -33.09
N ALA A 6 -15.15 -26.77 -32.35
CA ALA A 6 -15.21 -26.79 -30.89
C ALA A 6 -13.86 -26.57 -30.18
N ILE A 7 -12.97 -25.73 -30.71
CA ILE A 7 -11.69 -25.38 -30.03
C ILE A 7 -11.42 -23.85 -30.06
N ALA A 8 -12.44 -23.02 -30.26
CA ALA A 8 -12.26 -21.55 -30.29
C ALA A 8 -13.21 -20.79 -29.34
N SER A 9 -13.70 -21.43 -28.28
CA SER A 9 -14.56 -20.78 -27.28
C SER A 9 -14.07 -20.91 -25.83
N LEU A 10 -12.89 -21.49 -25.60
CA LEU A 10 -12.28 -21.57 -24.26
C LEU A 10 -11.07 -20.65 -24.05
N SER A 11 -10.69 -19.88 -25.07
CA SER A 11 -9.54 -18.97 -25.01
C SER A 11 -9.91 -17.52 -24.65
N PHE A 12 -11.20 -17.21 -24.53
CA PHE A 12 -11.70 -15.85 -24.18
C PHE A 12 -12.10 -15.68 -22.71
N PHE A 13 -11.96 -16.72 -21.89
CA PHE A 13 -12.30 -16.66 -20.45
C PHE A 13 -11.10 -16.44 -19.51
N PHE A 14 -9.90 -16.22 -20.05
CA PHE A 14 -8.67 -16.04 -19.25
C PHE A 14 -7.99 -14.67 -19.38
N VAL A 15 -8.64 -13.66 -19.96
CA VAL A 15 -8.08 -12.28 -20.07
C VAL A 15 -9.06 -11.21 -19.55
N ALA A 16 -9.82 -11.52 -18.50
CA ALA A 16 -10.66 -10.53 -17.80
C ALA A 16 -10.53 -10.58 -16.28
N MET A 17 -9.43 -11.14 -15.77
CA MET A 17 -9.06 -11.10 -14.35
C MET A 17 -7.66 -10.49 -14.18
N ALA A 18 -7.52 -9.19 -14.45
CA ALA A 18 -6.42 -8.39 -13.90
C ALA A 18 -6.65 -6.89 -14.10
N MET A 19 -7.86 -6.38 -13.86
CA MET A 19 -8.05 -4.94 -13.63
C MET A 19 -9.06 -4.73 -12.50
N SER A 20 -8.70 -5.22 -11.31
CA SER A 20 -9.15 -4.58 -10.07
C SER A 20 -7.93 -3.99 -9.36
N ILE A 21 -7.23 -3.05 -10.02
CA ILE A 21 -6.34 -2.14 -9.30
C ILE A 21 -7.22 -0.99 -8.79
N GLY A 22 -8.07 -1.35 -7.84
CA GLY A 22 -8.86 -0.42 -7.04
C GLY A 22 -8.44 -0.55 -5.59
N ALA A 23 -7.14 -0.63 -5.33
CA ALA A 23 -6.61 -0.33 -4.01
C ALA A 23 -6.80 1.18 -3.83
N ASN A 24 -7.63 1.56 -2.85
CA ASN A 24 -7.88 2.95 -2.52
C ASN A 24 -6.62 3.52 -1.86
N ALA A 25 -5.59 3.80 -2.64
CA ALA A 25 -4.34 4.35 -2.12
C ALA A 25 -4.66 5.65 -1.37
N ALA A 26 -4.53 5.61 -0.05
CA ALA A 26 -4.84 6.76 0.79
C ALA A 26 -3.88 7.91 0.46
N THR A 27 -4.40 9.13 0.35
CA THR A 27 -3.57 10.32 0.17
C THR A 27 -3.50 11.10 1.47
N VAL A 28 -2.29 11.46 1.88
CA VAL A 28 -2.05 12.36 3.03
C VAL A 28 -1.53 13.71 2.55
N THR A 29 -1.91 14.79 3.22
CA THR A 29 -1.37 16.12 2.94
C THR A 29 0.07 16.21 3.42
N VAL A 30 0.98 16.63 2.55
CA VAL A 30 2.36 16.95 2.92
C VAL A 30 2.38 18.30 3.60
N ASN A 31 3.06 18.42 4.74
CA ASN A 31 3.31 19.70 5.38
C ASN A 31 4.42 20.46 4.61
N CYS A 32 4.04 21.03 3.47
CA CYS A 32 4.95 21.75 2.59
C CYS A 32 5.30 23.12 3.14
N ASN A 33 6.58 23.32 3.46
CA ASN A 33 7.15 24.67 3.54
C ASN A 33 7.71 25.04 2.17
N TRP A 34 6.99 25.87 1.42
CA TRP A 34 7.44 26.35 0.10
C TRP A 34 8.60 27.33 0.26
N GLN A 35 9.77 26.94 -0.23
CA GLN A 35 10.99 27.75 -0.12
C GLN A 35 11.34 28.35 -1.47
N HIS A 36 11.58 29.67 -1.48
CA HIS A 36 12.13 30.34 -2.67
C HIS A 36 13.52 29.79 -2.96
N THR A 37 13.78 29.50 -4.22
CA THR A 37 15.08 28.94 -4.66
C THR A 37 15.84 29.95 -5.48
N HIS A 38 15.20 30.51 -6.51
CA HIS A 38 15.84 31.42 -7.44
C HIS A 38 14.79 32.19 -8.24
N THR A 39 15.26 33.22 -8.93
CA THR A 39 14.46 34.01 -9.85
C THR A 39 15.09 33.90 -11.24
N THR A 40 14.30 33.55 -12.25
CA THR A 40 14.74 33.54 -13.66
C THR A 40 14.07 34.68 -14.41
N GLY A 41 14.81 35.33 -15.30
CA GLY A 41 14.21 36.30 -16.23
C GLY A 41 13.60 35.58 -17.43
N GLY A 42 12.44 36.01 -17.89
CA GLY A 42 11.88 35.58 -19.16
C GLY A 42 11.10 36.69 -19.87
N ALA A 43 10.53 36.36 -21.02
CA ALA A 43 9.87 37.33 -21.91
C ALA A 43 8.69 38.07 -21.24
N MET A 44 8.10 37.48 -20.21
CA MET A 44 6.98 38.05 -19.46
C MET A 44 7.38 38.67 -18.10
N GLY A 45 8.68 38.80 -17.83
CA GLY A 45 9.20 39.31 -16.56
C GLY A 45 9.87 38.23 -15.71
N PRO A 46 10.19 38.54 -14.44
CA PRO A 46 10.85 37.61 -13.54
C PRO A 46 9.91 36.51 -13.04
N TYR A 47 10.36 35.26 -13.16
CA TYR A 47 9.72 34.07 -12.61
C TYR A 47 10.39 33.73 -11.28
N GLN A 48 9.61 33.71 -10.21
CA GLN A 48 10.05 33.27 -8.89
C GLN A 48 9.76 31.77 -8.74
N HIS A 49 10.79 30.99 -8.43
CA HIS A 49 10.68 29.53 -8.31
C HIS A 49 10.75 29.08 -6.86
N TYR A 50 9.87 28.16 -6.51
CA TYR A 50 9.72 27.61 -5.17
C TYR A 50 9.74 26.09 -5.19
N VAL A 51 10.24 25.49 -4.12
CA VAL A 51 10.24 24.04 -3.92
C VAL A 51 9.53 23.69 -2.62
N CYS A 52 8.81 22.58 -2.62
CA CYS A 52 8.33 21.94 -1.40
C CYS A 52 9.20 20.71 -1.10
N HIS A 53 9.59 20.58 0.17
CA HIS A 53 10.26 19.40 0.69
C HIS A 53 9.34 18.52 1.54
N ASP A 54 9.49 17.21 1.40
CA ASP A 54 9.03 16.19 2.36
C ASP A 54 10.27 15.43 2.84
N ASN A 55 10.57 15.45 4.14
CA ASN A 55 11.77 14.82 4.71
C ASN A 55 13.08 15.16 3.97
N ASN A 56 13.31 16.45 3.70
CA ASN A 56 14.44 17.00 2.93
C ASN A 56 14.48 16.64 1.43
N VAL A 57 13.51 15.89 0.91
CA VAL A 57 13.41 15.56 -0.52
C VAL A 57 12.49 16.54 -1.22
N VAL A 58 12.89 17.10 -2.36
CA VAL A 58 12.01 17.96 -3.17
C VAL A 58 10.91 17.10 -3.80
N VAL A 59 9.66 17.39 -3.45
CA VAL A 59 8.48 16.61 -3.90
C VAL A 59 7.56 17.39 -4.83
N ALA A 60 7.61 18.71 -4.78
CA ALA A 60 6.88 19.58 -5.69
C ALA A 60 7.63 20.89 -5.95
N THR A 61 7.31 21.51 -7.08
CA THR A 61 7.82 22.83 -7.49
C THR A 61 6.65 23.76 -7.79
N SER A 62 6.81 25.05 -7.53
CA SER A 62 5.85 26.08 -7.91
C SER A 62 6.57 27.27 -8.52
N TYR A 63 5.93 27.93 -9.48
CA TYR A 63 6.42 29.17 -10.06
C TYR A 63 5.38 30.27 -9.90
N VAL A 64 5.84 31.50 -9.76
CA VAL A 64 5.01 32.71 -9.69
C VAL A 64 5.63 33.79 -10.56
N TYR A 65 4.83 34.41 -11.43
CA TYR A 65 5.24 35.58 -12.20
C TYR A 65 4.09 36.56 -12.36
N THR A 66 4.44 37.82 -12.59
CA THR A 66 3.48 38.91 -12.76
C THR A 66 3.46 39.34 -14.21
N VAL A 67 2.27 39.50 -14.77
CA VAL A 67 2.07 39.96 -16.15
C VAL A 67 1.52 41.37 -16.13
N HIS A 68 2.12 42.23 -16.94
CA HIS A 68 1.63 43.58 -17.23
C HIS A 68 0.98 43.58 -18.61
N THR A 69 -0.30 43.98 -18.69
CA THR A 69 -0.98 44.14 -19.98
C THR A 69 -0.62 45.47 -20.63
N ALA A 70 -0.85 45.58 -21.95
CA ALA A 70 -0.70 46.82 -22.69
C ALA A 70 -1.63 47.95 -22.18
N TYR A 71 -2.68 47.59 -21.43
CA TYR A 71 -3.67 48.51 -20.87
C TYR A 71 -3.39 48.88 -19.40
N GLY A 72 -2.28 48.38 -18.83
CA GLY A 72 -1.85 48.69 -17.47
C GLY A 72 -2.40 47.74 -16.39
N ASP A 73 -3.11 46.68 -16.76
CA ASP A 73 -3.56 45.66 -15.81
C ASP A 73 -2.38 44.81 -15.34
N VAL A 74 -2.42 44.41 -14.07
CA VAL A 74 -1.41 43.57 -13.45
C VAL A 74 -2.09 42.33 -12.89
N TYR A 75 -1.68 41.15 -13.36
CA TYR A 75 -2.17 39.88 -12.82
C TYR A 75 -1.04 38.91 -12.53
N THR A 76 -1.22 38.10 -11.49
CA THR A 76 -0.29 37.06 -11.08
C THR A 76 -0.66 35.75 -11.73
N VAL A 77 0.32 35.10 -12.35
CA VAL A 77 0.21 33.75 -12.89
C VAL A 77 1.12 32.85 -12.09
N CYS A 78 0.61 31.66 -11.75
CA CYS A 78 1.38 30.67 -11.04
C CYS A 78 0.97 29.27 -11.44
N GLY A 79 1.84 28.32 -11.13
CA GLY A 79 1.56 26.92 -11.28
C GLY A 79 2.32 26.11 -10.24
N SER A 80 1.80 24.92 -9.94
CA SER A 80 2.40 23.96 -9.03
C SER A 80 2.43 22.60 -9.70
N ASN A 81 3.51 21.86 -9.54
CA ASN A 81 3.63 20.51 -10.08
C ASN A 81 4.34 19.60 -9.08
N ALA A 82 3.86 18.37 -8.93
CA ALA A 82 4.62 17.32 -8.25
C ALA A 82 5.77 16.86 -9.16
N VAL A 83 6.95 16.64 -8.57
CA VAL A 83 8.16 16.21 -9.30
C VAL A 83 8.60 14.80 -8.95
N GLN A 84 7.94 14.16 -7.98
CA GLN A 84 8.22 12.78 -7.58
C GLN A 84 7.01 11.87 -7.72
N THR A 85 7.28 10.61 -8.07
CA THR A 85 6.28 9.55 -8.09
C THR A 85 5.70 9.34 -6.70
N GLY A 86 4.38 9.13 -6.62
CA GLY A 86 3.67 9.03 -5.34
C GLY A 86 3.32 10.37 -4.72
N TYR A 87 3.51 11.50 -5.43
CA TYR A 87 3.04 12.81 -5.02
C TYR A 87 2.14 13.44 -6.09
N SER A 88 1.22 14.30 -5.67
CA SER A 88 0.35 15.09 -6.55
C SER A 88 0.08 16.47 -5.95
N VAL A 89 -0.50 17.38 -6.73
CA VAL A 89 -0.93 18.71 -6.27
C VAL A 89 -2.42 18.87 -6.49
N THR A 90 -3.10 19.59 -5.60
CA THR A 90 -4.56 19.80 -5.70
C THR A 90 -4.97 20.73 -6.84
N HIS A 91 -4.12 21.69 -7.22
CA HIS A 91 -4.43 22.65 -8.28
C HIS A 91 -3.19 23.00 -9.12
N PRO A 92 -2.99 22.39 -10.31
CA PRO A 92 -1.78 22.63 -11.10
C PRO A 92 -1.57 24.08 -11.54
N SER A 93 -2.65 24.85 -11.70
CA SER A 93 -2.67 26.29 -12.01
C SER A 93 -2.70 27.19 -10.77
N GLY A 94 -2.59 26.61 -9.57
CA GLY A 94 -2.63 27.33 -8.30
C GLY A 94 -1.24 27.62 -7.77
N CYS A 95 -1.10 28.76 -7.10
CA CYS A 95 0.11 29.11 -6.37
C CYS A 95 0.19 28.24 -5.12
N PHE A 96 1.35 27.66 -4.83
CA PHE A 96 1.61 26.97 -3.57
C PHE A 96 0.57 25.88 -3.25
N SER A 97 0.15 25.12 -4.26
CA SER A 97 -0.93 24.17 -4.11
C SER A 97 -0.60 23.09 -3.09
N THR A 98 -1.62 22.61 -2.39
CA THR A 98 -1.48 21.51 -1.44
C THR A 98 -0.88 20.30 -2.13
N VAL A 99 0.24 19.81 -1.59
CA VAL A 99 0.88 18.60 -2.09
C VAL A 99 0.31 17.42 -1.32
N LEU A 100 -0.11 16.40 -2.05
CA LEU A 100 -0.60 15.15 -1.53
C LEU A 100 0.44 14.07 -1.76
N LYS A 101 0.62 13.19 -0.79
CA LYS A 101 1.45 12.00 -0.87
C LYS A 101 0.55 10.77 -0.89
N THR A 102 0.72 9.94 -1.90
CA THR A 102 0.11 8.62 -1.97
C THR A 102 0.84 7.70 -0.99
N ILE A 103 0.10 7.18 -0.03
CA ILE A 103 0.56 6.07 0.79
C ILE A 103 0.15 4.80 0.05
N PRO A 104 1.11 3.99 -0.46
CA PRO A 104 0.76 2.71 -1.03
C PRO A 104 0.08 1.89 0.07
N ASP A 105 -1.08 1.32 -0.26
CA ASP A 105 -1.70 0.33 0.60
C ASP A 105 -0.68 -0.81 0.78
N THR A 106 -0.08 -0.92 1.96
CA THR A 106 0.41 -2.22 2.40
C THR A 106 -0.81 -3.12 2.40
N PRO A 107 -0.88 -4.17 1.57
CA PRO A 107 -2.02 -5.07 1.60
C PRO A 107 -2.18 -5.52 3.04
N THR A 108 -3.39 -5.46 3.58
CA THR A 108 -3.71 -6.11 4.84
C THR A 108 -3.18 -7.53 4.71
N GLN A 109 -2.23 -7.90 5.57
CA GLN A 109 -1.66 -9.23 5.56
C GLN A 109 -2.81 -10.16 5.92
N SER A 110 -3.46 -10.73 4.90
CA SER A 110 -4.55 -11.67 5.12
C SER A 110 -3.91 -12.90 5.75
N CYS A 111 -4.15 -13.08 7.04
CA CYS A 111 -3.67 -14.21 7.83
C CYS A 111 -4.29 -15.56 7.44
N GLY A 112 -4.86 -15.64 6.23
CA GLY A 112 -5.59 -16.79 5.73
C GLY A 112 -7.06 -16.81 6.17
N PRO A 113 -7.85 -17.76 5.63
CA PRO A 113 -9.29 -17.86 5.86
C PRO A 113 -9.68 -18.28 7.29
N ASN A 114 -8.70 -18.64 8.12
CA ASN A 114 -8.90 -19.11 9.49
C ASN A 114 -8.25 -18.21 10.55
N ALA A 115 -7.85 -16.99 10.19
CA ALA A 115 -7.38 -15.99 11.13
C ALA A 115 -8.34 -15.87 12.34
N GLY A 116 -7.78 -15.94 13.55
CA GLY A 116 -8.53 -15.83 14.80
C GLY A 116 -9.37 -17.05 15.17
N LYS A 117 -9.40 -18.10 14.35
CA LYS A 117 -10.14 -19.34 14.65
C LYS A 117 -9.32 -20.29 15.50
N LEU A 118 -10.03 -21.12 16.25
CA LEU A 118 -9.47 -22.23 17.00
C LEU A 118 -9.16 -23.39 16.04
N TYR A 119 -7.91 -23.85 16.01
CA TYR A 119 -7.54 -25.11 15.34
C TYR A 119 -8.04 -26.31 16.16
N GLY A 120 -7.79 -26.27 17.47
CA GLY A 120 -8.21 -27.28 18.43
C GLY A 120 -7.27 -27.40 19.62
N ASP A 121 -7.57 -28.36 20.49
CA ASP A 121 -6.71 -28.75 21.60
C ASP A 121 -5.84 -29.95 21.15
N VAL A 122 -4.52 -29.76 21.14
CA VAL A 122 -3.52 -30.72 20.66
C VAL A 122 -2.83 -31.38 21.85
N PHE A 123 -2.81 -32.71 21.87
CA PHE A 123 -2.08 -33.48 22.86
C PHE A 123 -0.69 -33.85 22.33
N VAL A 124 0.35 -33.51 23.08
CA VAL A 124 1.73 -33.89 22.79
C VAL A 124 2.25 -34.80 23.90
N SER A 125 2.89 -35.92 23.55
CA SER A 125 3.42 -36.88 24.52
C SER A 125 4.78 -37.42 24.11
N ALA A 126 5.65 -37.60 25.11
CA ALA A 126 7.02 -38.05 24.93
C ALA A 126 7.26 -39.51 25.33
N TYR A 127 6.44 -40.13 26.20
CA TYR A 127 6.57 -41.54 26.63
C TYR A 127 5.39 -41.92 27.57
N PRO A 128 4.97 -43.20 27.75
CA PRO A 128 5.49 -44.45 27.18
C PRO A 128 4.59 -45.07 26.09
N GLN A 129 3.61 -44.34 25.54
CA GLN A 129 2.85 -44.85 24.40
C GLN A 129 3.78 -45.00 23.18
N GLN A 130 3.70 -46.16 22.52
CA GLN A 130 4.63 -46.74 21.54
C GLN A 130 4.98 -45.86 20.31
N THR A 131 4.44 -44.66 20.21
CA THR A 131 4.86 -43.62 19.25
C THR A 131 4.75 -42.26 19.94
N PRO A 132 5.87 -41.55 20.18
CA PRO A 132 5.82 -40.14 20.58
C PRO A 132 4.90 -39.37 19.63
N GLN A 133 4.00 -38.56 20.17
CA GLN A 133 3.13 -37.69 19.38
C GLN A 133 3.71 -36.27 19.42
N PRO A 134 4.54 -35.90 18.41
CA PRO A 134 5.04 -34.54 18.30
C PRO A 134 3.91 -33.58 17.93
N PHE A 135 4.14 -32.29 18.15
CA PHE A 135 3.19 -31.26 17.72
C PHE A 135 3.05 -31.26 16.19
N PRO A 136 1.83 -31.26 15.62
CA PRO A 136 1.62 -31.35 14.18
C PRO A 136 1.80 -29.99 13.48
N GLU A 137 3.00 -29.43 13.53
CA GLU A 137 3.32 -28.07 13.05
C GLU A 137 2.87 -27.82 11.61
N ALA A 138 3.13 -28.77 10.70
CA ALA A 138 2.76 -28.62 9.28
C ALA A 138 1.24 -28.51 9.06
N GLN A 139 0.44 -29.27 9.81
CA GLN A 139 -1.02 -29.26 9.71
C GLN A 139 -1.60 -27.97 10.29
N VAL A 140 -1.08 -27.53 11.43
CA VAL A 140 -1.50 -26.28 12.07
C VAL A 140 -1.13 -25.08 11.19
N ASN A 141 0.07 -25.05 10.61
CA ASN A 141 0.49 -24.00 9.68
C ASN A 141 -0.36 -23.98 8.40
N ALA A 142 -0.69 -25.16 7.85
CA ALA A 142 -1.58 -25.25 6.69
C ALA A 142 -2.99 -24.73 7.01
N PHE A 143 -3.50 -24.97 8.23
CA PHE A 143 -4.80 -24.48 8.66
C PHE A 143 -4.80 -22.98 8.96
N CYS A 144 -3.79 -22.48 9.66
CA CYS A 144 -3.71 -21.10 10.14
C CYS A 144 -3.13 -20.09 9.14
N GLY A 145 -2.57 -20.54 8.03
CA GLY A 145 -2.11 -19.65 6.96
C GLY A 145 -0.88 -18.83 7.32
N SER A 146 -0.71 -17.71 6.61
CA SER A 146 0.52 -16.91 6.55
C SER A 146 0.97 -16.31 7.88
N CYS A 147 0.05 -16.07 8.82
CA CYS A 147 0.38 -15.48 10.12
C CYS A 147 0.69 -16.53 11.20
N GLY A 148 0.46 -17.81 10.93
CA GLY A 148 0.73 -18.89 11.89
C GLY A 148 -0.23 -18.90 13.09
N TYR A 149 0.24 -19.39 14.23
CA TYR A 149 -0.60 -19.72 15.39
C TYR A 149 0.02 -19.31 16.73
N THR A 150 -0.80 -19.30 17.78
CA THR A 150 -0.41 -19.23 19.19
C THR A 150 -0.83 -20.52 19.89
N THR A 151 -0.10 -20.88 20.94
CA THR A 151 -0.40 -22.06 21.78
C THR A 151 -0.57 -21.64 23.23
N GLN A 152 -1.61 -22.14 23.89
CA GLN A 152 -1.83 -22.00 25.32
C GLN A 152 -1.81 -23.38 25.99
N VAL A 153 -1.01 -23.56 27.04
CA VAL A 153 -0.99 -24.82 27.80
C VAL A 153 -2.27 -24.92 28.64
N LEU A 154 -3.07 -25.96 28.40
CA LEU A 154 -4.27 -26.27 29.19
C LEU A 154 -3.96 -27.17 30.39
N GLY A 155 -2.95 -28.03 30.25
CA GLY A 155 -2.47 -28.91 31.31
C GLY A 155 -1.19 -29.62 30.88
N SER A 156 -0.31 -29.90 31.83
CA SER A 156 0.95 -30.61 31.59
C SER A 156 1.21 -31.65 32.68
N GLY A 157 1.89 -32.71 32.30
CA GLY A 157 2.44 -33.75 33.19
C GLY A 157 3.89 -34.03 32.82
N ALA A 158 4.53 -34.96 33.55
CA ALA A 158 5.95 -35.25 33.41
C ALA A 158 6.39 -35.59 31.97
N TYR A 159 5.50 -36.14 31.14
CA TYR A 159 5.80 -36.60 29.78
C TYR A 159 4.73 -36.22 28.75
N ALA A 160 3.81 -35.31 29.06
CA ALA A 160 2.76 -34.91 28.13
C ALA A 160 2.22 -33.50 28.41
N ALA A 161 1.68 -32.84 27.40
CA ALA A 161 0.97 -31.58 27.53
C ALA A 161 -0.25 -31.51 26.59
N SER A 162 -1.29 -30.81 27.03
CA SER A 162 -2.43 -30.41 26.20
C SER A 162 -2.30 -28.93 25.88
N LEU A 163 -2.31 -28.59 24.59
CA LEU A 163 -2.10 -27.25 24.05
C LEU A 163 -3.33 -26.80 23.28
N ARG A 164 -3.94 -25.68 23.65
CA ARG A 164 -4.94 -25.00 22.82
C ARG A 164 -4.24 -24.19 21.75
N VAL A 165 -4.62 -24.40 20.49
CA VAL A 165 -3.99 -23.78 19.33
C VAL A 165 -4.95 -22.84 18.61
N THR A 166 -4.58 -21.56 18.51
CA THR A 166 -5.40 -20.52 17.88
C THR A 166 -4.62 -19.84 16.75
N CYS A 167 -5.25 -19.62 15.60
CA CYS A 167 -4.61 -18.92 14.49
C CYS A 167 -4.47 -17.41 14.77
N LYS A 168 -3.37 -16.80 14.34
CA LYS A 168 -3.13 -15.35 14.52
C LYS A 168 -4.00 -14.51 13.57
N ASN A 169 -4.26 -13.27 13.99
CA ASN A 169 -4.96 -12.23 13.22
C ASN A 169 -3.99 -11.26 12.57
#